data_AF-A0A6G1ZFV6-F1
#
_entry.id   AF-A0A6G1ZFV6-F1
#
_cell.length_a   1.000
_cell.length_b   1.000
_cell.length_c   1.000
_cell.angle_alpha   90.00
_cell.angle_beta   90.00
_cell.angle_gamma   90.00
#
_symmetry.space_group_name_H-M   'P 1'
#
loop_
_entity.id
_entity.type
_entity.pdbx_description
1 polymer ?
#
loop_
_entity_poly.entity_id
_entity_poly.type
_entity_poly.pdbx_seq_one_letter_code
_entity_poly.pdbx_strand_id
1 'polypeptide(L)'
;MEKLDDMKLTVLYIEYRNFFIDVLSRFYGFEKYDIYHYSEILNVDELCRNEALNWDMYLIEFWGKEKINWEYLSGNKCLSWTADLFDKYYDYWEWDILSSNEGIFWNELLLNKYKSKLNWNLLSLNKSLPWSIDFINRYVDRLNWVNLSANLSLPWSDYLLEYYENLWDWNLISANPSLPWTDDLIIKYMDRLNWAGLSMNPALPWSSEFIQKYKYNWIWGYSSDWVMTDDIGLCGNSGIHWNEELIEMFDGFIDWGELSLNTGDMWNECLIDKYLCKLHWEECWCPPLGMGGLSSNPSLPWSLDFVDKYKPYLNIKEICSNMSFPWREEDFRNNNGGIINDCDKSYWKLLSMNEGLPWSVGVLYDNRCWFDWNLMKGNVKVYDNCLSVLEKEKMKFLLELV
;
A
#
# COMPACT_ATOMS: atom_id res chain seq x y z
N MET A 1 14.26 -12.13 -33.55
CA MET A 1 14.57 -12.18 -32.10
C MET A 1 13.29 -12.29 -31.26
N GLU A 2 12.12 -11.84 -31.72
CA GLU A 2 10.82 -11.98 -31.04
C GLU A 2 10.38 -13.43 -30.73
N LYS A 3 10.63 -14.40 -31.62
CA LYS A 3 10.19 -15.80 -31.43
C LYS A 3 10.75 -16.50 -30.18
N LEU A 4 11.89 -16.05 -29.65
CA LEU A 4 12.50 -16.67 -28.48
C LEU A 4 11.79 -16.24 -27.20
N ASP A 5 11.26 -15.02 -27.14
CA ASP A 5 10.52 -14.51 -25.99
C ASP A 5 9.10 -15.11 -25.94
N ASP A 6 8.45 -15.27 -27.10
CA ASP A 6 7.11 -15.89 -27.18
C ASP A 6 7.12 -17.37 -26.77
N MET A 7 8.16 -18.11 -27.13
CA MET A 7 8.31 -19.53 -26.73
C MET A 7 8.52 -19.66 -25.21
N LYS A 8 9.30 -18.75 -24.61
CA LYS A 8 9.52 -18.72 -23.17
C LYS A 8 8.25 -18.35 -22.40
N LEU A 9 7.48 -17.39 -22.90
CA LEU A 9 6.19 -17.00 -22.33
C LEU A 9 5.19 -18.15 -22.36
N THR A 10 5.15 -18.90 -23.46
CA THR A 10 4.26 -20.07 -23.60
C THR A 10 4.59 -21.17 -22.60
N VAL A 11 5.88 -21.46 -22.36
CA VAL A 11 6.31 -22.44 -21.36
C VAL A 11 5.89 -22.01 -19.95
N LEU A 12 6.14 -20.74 -19.60
CA LEU A 12 5.71 -20.18 -18.32
C LEU A 12 4.18 -20.30 -18.14
N TYR A 13 3.41 -20.00 -19.18
CA TYR A 13 1.95 -20.14 -19.13
C TYR A 13 1.49 -21.57 -18.85
N ILE A 14 2.06 -22.55 -19.54
CA ILE A 14 1.70 -23.95 -19.35
C ILE A 14 2.02 -24.38 -17.91
N GLU A 15 3.17 -23.98 -17.38
CA GLU A 15 3.61 -24.33 -16.03
C GLU A 15 2.74 -23.66 -14.95
N TYR A 16 2.29 -22.41 -15.17
CA TYR A 16 1.57 -21.60 -14.18
C TYR A 16 0.18 -21.16 -14.64
N ARG A 17 -0.53 -22.02 -15.37
CA ARG A 17 -1.80 -21.71 -16.05
C ARG A 17 -2.85 -21.03 -15.16
N ASN A 18 -3.14 -21.58 -13.98
CA ASN A 18 -4.17 -21.03 -13.09
C ASN A 18 -3.83 -19.62 -12.62
N PHE A 19 -2.56 -19.33 -12.37
CA PHE A 19 -2.10 -17.98 -12.01
C PHE A 19 -2.40 -17.00 -13.14
N PHE A 20 -2.08 -17.35 -14.38
CA PHE A 20 -2.35 -16.47 -15.52
C PHE A 20 -3.83 -16.27 -15.77
N ILE A 21 -4.66 -17.31 -15.54
CA ILE A 21 -6.11 -17.17 -15.58
C ILE A 21 -6.60 -16.20 -14.50
N ASP A 22 -6.10 -16.31 -13.26
CA ASP A 22 -6.44 -15.39 -12.16
C ASP A 22 -6.03 -13.95 -12.51
N VAL A 23 -4.83 -13.74 -13.04
CA VAL A 23 -4.33 -12.42 -13.48
C VAL A 23 -5.17 -11.83 -14.59
N LEU A 24 -5.47 -12.63 -15.63
CA LEU A 24 -6.31 -12.19 -16.73
C LEU A 24 -7.71 -11.84 -16.23
N SER A 25 -8.31 -12.73 -15.44
CA SER A 25 -9.62 -12.52 -14.83
C SER A 25 -9.65 -11.24 -14.00
N ARG A 26 -8.57 -10.91 -13.29
CA ARG A 26 -8.50 -9.74 -12.42
C ARG A 26 -8.23 -8.41 -13.13
N PHE A 27 -7.36 -8.39 -14.15
CA PHE A 27 -6.80 -7.14 -14.68
C PHE A 27 -7.02 -6.92 -16.18
N TYR A 28 -7.46 -7.94 -16.92
CA TYR A 28 -7.70 -7.81 -18.35
C TYR A 28 -9.05 -7.14 -18.62
N GLY A 29 -9.06 -6.15 -19.51
CA GLY A 29 -10.27 -5.42 -19.91
C GLY A 29 -11.07 -6.21 -20.93
N PHE A 30 -11.73 -7.28 -20.49
CA PHE A 30 -12.56 -8.11 -21.37
C PHE A 30 -13.76 -7.33 -21.92
N GLU A 31 -14.07 -7.57 -23.20
CA GLU A 31 -15.40 -7.27 -23.70
C GLU A 31 -16.41 -8.28 -23.15
N LYS A 32 -17.68 -7.91 -23.05
CA LYS A 32 -18.72 -8.85 -22.55
C LYS A 32 -18.79 -10.14 -23.36
N TYR A 33 -18.59 -10.05 -24.67
CA TYR A 33 -18.55 -11.24 -25.54
C TYR A 33 -17.42 -12.20 -25.13
N ASP A 34 -16.24 -11.68 -24.79
CA ASP A 34 -15.12 -12.50 -24.30
C ASP A 34 -15.50 -13.22 -22.99
N ILE A 35 -16.19 -12.54 -22.07
CA ILE A 35 -16.66 -13.15 -20.81
C ILE A 35 -17.59 -14.33 -21.08
N TYR A 36 -18.54 -14.18 -22.00
CA TYR A 36 -19.45 -15.26 -22.37
C TYR A 36 -18.73 -16.41 -23.08
N HIS A 37 -17.71 -16.10 -23.87
CA HIS A 37 -16.96 -17.11 -24.63
C HIS A 37 -16.03 -17.94 -23.72
N TYR A 38 -15.35 -17.30 -22.78
CA TYR A 38 -14.37 -17.93 -21.89
C TYR A 38 -14.93 -18.26 -20.49
N SER A 39 -16.25 -18.31 -20.32
CA SER A 39 -16.89 -18.46 -19.00
C SER A 39 -16.54 -19.75 -18.26
N GLU A 40 -16.15 -20.81 -18.97
CA GLU A 40 -15.75 -22.08 -18.34
C GLU A 40 -14.30 -22.04 -17.81
N ILE A 41 -13.51 -21.04 -18.21
CA ILE A 41 -12.08 -20.92 -17.89
C ILE A 41 -11.84 -19.81 -16.87
N LEU A 42 -12.52 -18.68 -17.04
CA LEU A 42 -12.27 -17.48 -16.22
C LEU A 42 -12.65 -17.69 -14.75
N ASN A 43 -11.86 -17.09 -13.87
CA ASN A 43 -12.12 -17.09 -12.45
C ASN A 43 -13.10 -15.95 -12.10
N VAL A 44 -14.34 -16.31 -11.74
CA VAL A 44 -15.42 -15.37 -11.43
C VAL A 44 -15.10 -14.51 -10.20
N ASP A 45 -14.41 -15.05 -9.20
CA ASP A 45 -14.05 -14.30 -8.00
C ASP A 45 -13.06 -13.18 -8.33
N GLU A 46 -12.10 -13.46 -9.22
CA GLU A 46 -11.15 -12.46 -9.71
C GLU A 46 -11.80 -11.46 -10.66
N LEU A 47 -12.73 -11.90 -11.51
CA LEU A 47 -13.58 -11.00 -12.30
C LEU A 47 -14.39 -10.06 -11.37
N CYS A 48 -14.86 -10.57 -10.22
CA CYS A 48 -15.40 -9.85 -9.05
C CYS A 48 -14.78 -8.46 -8.84
N ARG A 49 -13.45 -8.47 -8.86
CA ARG A 49 -12.62 -7.34 -8.49
C ARG A 49 -11.95 -6.67 -9.68
N ASN A 50 -12.29 -7.08 -10.89
CA ASN A 50 -11.77 -6.52 -12.11
C ASN A 50 -12.42 -5.15 -12.35
N GLU A 51 -11.61 -4.11 -12.22
CA GLU A 51 -12.01 -2.71 -12.43
C GLU A 51 -11.94 -2.29 -13.90
N ALA A 52 -11.31 -3.08 -14.77
CA ALA A 52 -11.28 -2.86 -16.22
C ALA A 52 -12.51 -3.45 -16.92
N LEU A 53 -13.19 -4.41 -16.29
CA LEU A 53 -14.45 -4.97 -16.76
C LEU A 53 -15.62 -4.07 -16.36
N ASN A 54 -16.42 -3.64 -17.34
CA ASN A 54 -17.67 -2.92 -17.08
C ASN A 54 -18.77 -3.89 -16.60
N TRP A 55 -18.76 -4.17 -15.29
CA TRP A 55 -19.79 -4.96 -14.64
C TRP A 55 -21.16 -4.27 -14.70
N ASP A 56 -22.18 -5.07 -14.94
CA ASP A 56 -23.57 -4.66 -14.88
C ASP A 56 -24.46 -5.79 -14.36
N MET A 57 -25.76 -5.49 -14.25
CA MET A 57 -26.74 -6.46 -13.77
C MET A 57 -26.82 -7.71 -14.66
N TYR A 58 -26.58 -7.59 -15.97
CA TYR A 58 -26.67 -8.72 -16.90
C TYR A 58 -25.53 -9.73 -16.67
N LEU A 59 -24.33 -9.27 -16.36
CA LEU A 59 -23.22 -10.16 -15.99
C LEU A 59 -23.48 -10.87 -14.65
N ILE A 60 -24.07 -10.17 -13.67
CA ILE A 60 -24.50 -10.79 -12.40
C ILE A 60 -25.55 -11.87 -12.66
N GLU A 61 -26.52 -11.60 -13.54
CA GLU A 61 -27.55 -12.58 -13.93
C GLU A 61 -26.99 -13.77 -14.70
N PHE A 62 -26.04 -13.54 -15.62
CA PHE A 62 -25.39 -14.59 -16.41
C PHE A 62 -24.66 -15.59 -15.52
N TRP A 63 -23.83 -15.12 -14.59
CA TRP A 63 -23.10 -15.99 -13.67
C TRP A 63 -24.01 -16.60 -12.60
N GLY A 64 -25.09 -15.90 -12.25
CA GLY A 64 -26.01 -16.30 -11.20
C GLY A 64 -25.52 -15.90 -9.81
N LYS A 65 -26.46 -15.48 -8.96
CA LYS A 65 -26.18 -14.89 -7.63
C LYS A 65 -25.36 -15.79 -6.71
N GLU A 66 -25.47 -17.10 -6.89
CA GLU A 66 -24.78 -18.11 -6.07
C GLU A 66 -23.28 -18.22 -6.39
N LYS A 67 -22.87 -17.83 -7.62
CA LYS A 67 -21.47 -17.85 -8.04
C LYS A 67 -20.76 -16.51 -7.83
N ILE A 68 -21.50 -15.44 -7.59
CA ILE A 68 -20.94 -14.11 -7.39
C ILE A 68 -20.36 -14.02 -5.99
N ASN A 69 -19.10 -13.63 -5.91
CA ASN A 69 -18.50 -13.22 -4.66
C ASN A 69 -18.95 -11.79 -4.33
N TRP A 70 -19.95 -11.68 -3.47
CA TRP A 70 -20.57 -10.40 -3.10
C TRP A 70 -19.64 -9.49 -2.30
N GLU A 71 -18.72 -10.05 -1.52
CA GLU A 71 -17.68 -9.28 -0.83
C GLU A 71 -16.82 -8.50 -1.84
N TYR A 72 -16.34 -9.21 -2.86
CA TYR A 72 -15.49 -8.66 -3.91
C TYR A 72 -16.22 -7.70 -4.83
N LEU A 73 -17.45 -8.04 -5.22
CA LEU A 73 -18.27 -7.17 -6.06
C LEU A 73 -18.71 -5.91 -5.31
N SER A 74 -18.99 -5.99 -3.99
CA SER A 74 -19.29 -4.82 -3.16
C SER A 74 -18.13 -3.83 -3.12
N GLY A 75 -16.89 -4.32 -3.22
CA GLY A 75 -15.67 -3.50 -3.26
C GLY A 75 -15.32 -2.97 -4.65
N ASN A 76 -16.04 -3.38 -5.71
CA ASN A 76 -15.69 -3.00 -7.07
C ASN A 76 -16.00 -1.50 -7.32
N LYS A 77 -14.97 -0.75 -7.70
CA LYS A 77 -15.08 0.71 -7.92
C LYS A 77 -15.67 1.09 -9.29
N CYS A 78 -15.69 0.16 -10.25
CA CYS A 78 -16.12 0.41 -11.62
C CYS A 78 -17.48 -0.23 -11.98
N LEU A 79 -18.12 -0.91 -11.02
CA LEU A 79 -19.48 -1.41 -11.20
C LEU A 79 -20.43 -0.25 -11.51
N SER A 80 -21.34 -0.46 -12.45
CA SER A 80 -22.40 0.51 -12.78
C SER A 80 -23.45 0.58 -11.66
N TRP A 81 -23.13 1.30 -10.58
CA TRP A 81 -23.97 1.45 -9.40
C TRP A 81 -25.27 2.21 -9.70
N THR A 82 -26.42 1.58 -9.42
CA THR A 82 -27.75 2.19 -9.58
C THR A 82 -28.64 1.87 -8.39
N ALA A 83 -29.67 2.69 -8.13
CA ALA A 83 -30.62 2.44 -7.04
C ALA A 83 -31.33 1.08 -7.19
N ASP A 84 -31.68 0.70 -8.43
CA ASP A 84 -32.31 -0.58 -8.73
C ASP A 84 -31.38 -1.76 -8.43
N LEU A 85 -30.08 -1.61 -8.69
CA LEU A 85 -29.06 -2.61 -8.37
C LEU A 85 -28.93 -2.81 -6.85
N PHE A 86 -28.90 -1.73 -6.07
CA PHE A 86 -28.90 -1.81 -4.61
C PHE A 86 -30.16 -2.52 -4.09
N ASP A 87 -31.33 -2.16 -4.61
CA ASP A 87 -32.60 -2.75 -4.16
C ASP A 87 -32.73 -4.23 -4.52
N LYS A 88 -32.34 -4.62 -5.74
CA LYS A 88 -32.51 -5.99 -6.23
C LYS A 88 -31.67 -7.01 -5.48
N TYR A 89 -30.50 -6.60 -5.00
CA TYR A 89 -29.54 -7.45 -4.30
C TYR A 89 -29.29 -6.96 -2.87
N TYR A 90 -30.26 -6.28 -2.28
CA TYR A 90 -30.16 -5.61 -0.97
C TYR A 90 -29.59 -6.50 0.15
N ASP A 91 -30.04 -7.76 0.21
CA ASP A 91 -29.62 -8.72 1.23
C ASP A 91 -28.31 -9.45 0.90
N TYR A 92 -27.78 -9.29 -0.31
CA TYR A 92 -26.54 -9.89 -0.74
C TYR A 92 -25.34 -8.95 -0.59
N TRP A 93 -25.57 -7.65 -0.61
CA TRP A 93 -24.49 -6.67 -0.52
C TRP A 93 -23.82 -6.65 0.86
N GLU A 94 -22.49 -6.55 0.85
CA GLU A 94 -21.70 -6.31 2.05
C GLU A 94 -21.67 -4.81 2.35
N TRP A 95 -22.61 -4.37 3.19
CA TRP A 95 -22.86 -2.94 3.44
C TRP A 95 -21.69 -2.19 4.07
N ASP A 96 -20.84 -2.87 4.85
CA ASP A 96 -19.60 -2.30 5.36
C ASP A 96 -18.65 -1.97 4.20
N ILE A 97 -18.46 -2.90 3.27
CA ILE A 97 -17.61 -2.72 2.09
C ILE A 97 -18.16 -1.63 1.18
N LEU A 98 -19.48 -1.63 0.93
CA LEU A 98 -20.15 -0.55 0.18
C LEU A 98 -19.92 0.83 0.83
N SER A 99 -19.95 0.91 2.16
CA SER A 99 -19.74 2.16 2.89
C SER A 99 -18.32 2.71 2.69
N SER A 100 -17.32 1.83 2.57
CA SER A 100 -15.94 2.21 2.23
C SER A 100 -15.67 2.34 0.73
N ASN A 101 -16.60 1.94 -0.15
CA ASN A 101 -16.37 1.92 -1.59
C ASN A 101 -16.36 3.35 -2.16
N GLU A 102 -15.21 3.74 -2.69
CA GLU A 102 -14.94 5.05 -3.29
C GLU A 102 -15.45 5.19 -4.74
N GLY A 103 -15.88 4.10 -5.39
CA GLY A 103 -16.53 4.13 -6.70
C GLY A 103 -18.03 4.43 -6.64
N ILE A 104 -18.64 4.42 -5.46
CA ILE A 104 -20.05 4.73 -5.27
C ILE A 104 -20.23 6.24 -5.05
N PHE A 105 -21.03 6.87 -5.91
CA PHE A 105 -21.49 8.24 -5.67
C PHE A 105 -22.67 8.27 -4.69
N TRP A 106 -22.34 8.33 -3.40
CA TRP A 106 -23.33 8.44 -2.31
C TRP A 106 -24.00 9.81 -2.27
N ASN A 107 -25.03 9.98 -3.09
CA ASN A 107 -25.90 11.16 -3.01
C ASN A 107 -26.84 11.11 -1.79
N GLU A 108 -27.46 12.25 -1.48
CA GLU A 108 -28.35 12.39 -0.32
C GLU A 108 -29.54 11.40 -0.33
N LEU A 109 -30.08 11.07 -1.52
CA LEU A 109 -31.20 10.12 -1.63
C LEU A 109 -30.77 8.72 -1.20
N LEU A 110 -29.63 8.24 -1.69
CA LEU A 110 -29.08 6.92 -1.34
C LEU A 110 -28.69 6.87 0.13
N LEU A 111 -27.98 7.89 0.63
CA LEU A 111 -27.58 7.99 2.03
C LEU A 111 -28.81 7.94 2.95
N ASN A 112 -29.85 8.72 2.67
CA ASN A 112 -31.04 8.77 3.50
C ASN A 112 -31.86 7.46 3.43
N LYS A 113 -31.92 6.82 2.26
CA LYS A 113 -32.61 5.55 2.06
C LYS A 113 -31.94 4.41 2.83
N TYR A 114 -30.62 4.33 2.77
CA TYR A 114 -29.85 3.21 3.32
C TYR A 114 -29.14 3.53 4.65
N LYS A 115 -29.38 4.69 5.26
CA LYS A 115 -28.72 5.17 6.50
C LYS A 115 -28.63 4.17 7.66
N SER A 116 -29.58 3.23 7.76
CA SER A 116 -29.62 2.21 8.82
C SER A 116 -28.73 1.00 8.54
N LYS A 117 -28.32 0.80 7.28
CA LYS A 117 -27.40 -0.25 6.85
C LYS A 117 -25.97 0.25 6.68
N LEU A 118 -25.83 1.53 6.34
CA LEU A 118 -24.52 2.15 6.12
C LEU A 118 -23.70 2.21 7.40
N ASN A 119 -22.42 1.87 7.27
CA ASN A 119 -21.44 1.98 8.32
C ASN A 119 -20.84 3.38 8.32
N TRP A 120 -21.28 4.20 9.28
CA TRP A 120 -20.87 5.60 9.37
C TRP A 120 -19.41 5.79 9.79
N ASN A 121 -18.79 4.79 10.44
CA ASN A 121 -17.35 4.83 10.70
C ASN A 121 -16.58 4.78 9.37
N LEU A 122 -16.92 3.82 8.50
CA LEU A 122 -16.26 3.66 7.19
C LEU A 122 -16.57 4.83 6.24
N LEU A 123 -17.82 5.31 6.22
CA LEU A 123 -18.18 6.52 5.45
C LEU A 123 -17.37 7.74 5.91
N SER A 124 -17.09 7.87 7.21
CA SER A 124 -16.31 9.01 7.72
C SER A 124 -14.85 9.00 7.26
N LEU A 125 -14.33 7.88 6.74
CA LEU A 125 -13.01 7.78 6.08
C LEU A 125 -13.10 7.82 4.55
N ASN A 126 -14.30 7.71 3.97
CA ASN A 126 -14.48 7.55 2.53
C ASN A 126 -14.13 8.87 1.81
N LYS A 127 -13.14 8.78 0.92
CA LYS A 127 -12.56 9.93 0.20
C LYS A 127 -13.44 10.47 -0.92
N SER A 128 -14.42 9.68 -1.38
CA SER A 128 -15.30 10.02 -2.50
C SER A 128 -16.64 10.61 -2.08
N LEU A 129 -16.89 10.77 -0.78
CA LEU A 129 -18.08 11.49 -0.33
C LEU A 129 -18.01 12.97 -0.73
N PRO A 130 -19.16 13.62 -0.97
CA PRO A 130 -19.23 15.03 -1.34
C PRO A 130 -19.01 15.92 -0.10
N TRP A 131 -17.81 15.85 0.47
CA TRP A 131 -17.46 16.56 1.69
C TRP A 131 -17.65 18.07 1.53
N SER A 132 -18.45 18.63 2.44
CA SER A 132 -18.71 20.05 2.58
C SER A 132 -19.14 20.32 4.01
N ILE A 133 -19.03 21.57 4.46
CA ILE A 133 -19.52 21.95 5.79
C ILE A 133 -21.02 21.63 5.93
N ASP A 134 -21.81 21.83 4.88
CA ASP A 134 -23.25 21.51 4.86
C ASP A 134 -23.51 20.01 4.98
N PHE A 135 -22.70 19.18 4.30
CA PHE A 135 -22.76 17.73 4.42
C PHE A 135 -22.45 17.27 5.85
N ILE A 136 -21.37 17.80 6.43
CA ILE A 136 -20.95 17.48 7.81
C ILE A 136 -22.05 17.90 8.80
N ASN A 137 -22.57 19.13 8.69
CA ASN A 137 -23.65 19.63 9.55
C ASN A 137 -24.89 18.73 9.50
N ARG A 138 -25.26 18.24 8.33
CA ARG A 138 -26.45 17.40 8.16
C ARG A 138 -26.34 16.05 8.84
N TYR A 139 -25.13 15.49 8.87
CA TYR A 139 -24.86 14.15 9.40
C TYR A 139 -23.97 14.18 10.65
N VAL A 140 -23.90 15.34 11.32
CA VAL A 140 -23.00 15.62 12.46
C VAL A 140 -23.09 14.57 13.57
N ASP A 141 -24.31 14.09 13.86
CA ASP A 141 -24.59 13.10 14.91
C ASP A 141 -24.30 11.65 14.50
N ARG A 142 -24.04 11.41 13.20
CA ARG A 142 -23.78 10.08 12.65
C ARG A 142 -22.31 9.88 12.29
N LEU A 143 -21.65 10.95 11.88
CA LEU A 143 -20.25 10.90 11.48
C LEU A 143 -19.37 10.57 12.70
N ASN A 144 -18.34 9.76 12.44
CA ASN A 144 -17.34 9.42 13.42
C ASN A 144 -16.20 10.46 13.35
N TRP A 145 -16.07 11.26 14.39
CA TRP A 145 -15.13 12.38 14.44
C TRP A 145 -13.67 11.95 14.54
N VAL A 146 -13.36 10.80 15.14
CA VAL A 146 -12.02 10.21 15.13
C VAL A 146 -11.61 9.92 13.68
N ASN A 147 -12.50 9.27 12.93
CA ASN A 147 -12.27 8.96 11.52
C ASN A 147 -12.24 10.21 10.63
N LEU A 148 -13.10 11.20 10.87
CA LEU A 148 -13.03 12.48 10.16
C LEU A 148 -11.70 13.20 10.41
N SER A 149 -11.16 13.12 11.62
CA SER A 149 -9.87 13.74 11.97
C SER A 149 -8.71 13.16 11.16
N ALA A 150 -8.78 11.87 10.80
CA ALA A 150 -7.81 11.20 9.93
C ALA A 150 -8.17 11.26 8.44
N ASN A 151 -9.30 11.87 8.06
CA ASN A 151 -9.76 11.85 6.68
C ASN A 151 -8.94 12.83 5.82
N LEU A 152 -8.46 12.30 4.69
CA LEU A 152 -7.56 13.00 3.76
C LEU A 152 -8.29 13.85 2.72
N SER A 153 -9.62 13.74 2.61
CA SER A 153 -10.45 14.39 1.60
C SER A 153 -11.38 15.47 2.14
N LEU A 154 -11.29 15.79 3.44
CA LEU A 154 -12.07 16.91 3.98
C LEU A 154 -11.56 18.24 3.39
N PRO A 155 -12.46 19.22 3.19
CA PRO A 155 -12.11 20.57 2.77
C PRO A 155 -11.52 21.35 3.97
N TRP A 156 -10.33 20.93 4.42
CA TRP A 156 -9.64 21.52 5.55
C TRP A 156 -9.46 23.02 5.36
N SER A 157 -9.82 23.78 6.39
CA SER A 157 -9.70 25.22 6.46
C SER A 157 -9.68 25.64 7.92
N ASP A 158 -9.16 26.84 8.21
CA ASP A 158 -9.21 27.40 9.57
C ASP A 158 -10.63 27.43 10.13
N TYR A 159 -11.61 27.77 9.27
CA TYR A 159 -13.02 27.76 9.64
C TYR A 159 -13.51 26.36 10.04
N LEU A 160 -13.18 25.33 9.26
CA LEU A 160 -13.62 23.96 9.56
C LEU A 160 -13.01 23.46 10.89
N LEU A 161 -11.73 23.76 11.11
CA LEU A 161 -11.03 23.38 12.34
C LEU A 161 -11.62 24.09 13.56
N GLU A 162 -11.83 25.40 13.47
CA GLU A 162 -12.35 26.22 14.56
C GLU A 162 -13.82 25.92 14.87
N TYR A 163 -14.66 25.74 13.85
CA TYR A 163 -16.09 25.52 14.04
C TYR A 163 -16.38 24.19 14.77
N TYR A 164 -15.57 23.16 14.54
CA TYR A 164 -15.70 21.85 15.17
C TYR A 164 -14.55 21.52 16.14
N GLU A 165 -13.88 22.53 16.69
CA GLU A 165 -12.64 22.41 17.48
C GLU A 165 -12.70 21.33 18.57
N ASN A 166 -13.85 21.24 19.25
CA ASN A 166 -14.06 20.32 20.38
C ASN A 166 -14.46 18.90 19.97
N LEU A 167 -14.72 18.65 18.69
CA LEU A 167 -15.08 17.34 18.18
C LEU A 167 -13.88 16.61 17.56
N TRP A 168 -12.86 17.35 17.13
CA TRP A 168 -11.67 16.76 16.53
C TRP A 168 -10.85 15.94 17.53
N ASP A 169 -10.32 14.82 17.05
CA ASP A 169 -9.23 14.10 17.68
C ASP A 169 -7.91 14.76 17.29
N TRP A 170 -7.35 15.55 18.20
CA TRP A 170 -6.16 16.34 17.92
C TRP A 170 -4.89 15.51 17.69
N ASN A 171 -4.86 14.25 18.13
CA ASN A 171 -3.74 13.36 17.82
C ASN A 171 -3.75 13.00 16.34
N LEU A 172 -4.93 12.61 15.82
CA LEU A 172 -5.10 12.29 14.41
C LEU A 172 -5.01 13.53 13.52
N ILE A 173 -5.51 14.69 13.98
CA ILE A 173 -5.29 15.96 13.29
C ILE A 173 -3.79 16.20 13.12
N SER A 174 -2.99 16.06 14.18
CA SER A 174 -1.54 16.33 14.13
C SER A 174 -0.80 15.47 13.10
N ALA A 175 -1.20 14.20 12.95
CA ALA A 175 -0.63 13.27 11.99
C ALA A 175 -1.23 13.38 10.57
N ASN A 176 -2.30 14.15 10.37
CA ASN A 176 -3.02 14.17 9.10
C ASN A 176 -2.28 15.04 8.05
N PRO A 177 -1.82 14.45 6.93
CA PRO A 177 -1.05 15.17 5.91
C PRO A 177 -1.90 16.05 4.98
N SER A 178 -3.23 15.95 5.03
CA SER A 178 -4.12 16.74 4.17
C SER A 178 -4.50 18.10 4.73
N LEU A 179 -4.11 18.41 5.97
CA LEU A 179 -4.31 19.76 6.50
C LEU A 179 -3.36 20.76 5.81
N PRO A 180 -3.78 22.03 5.63
CA PRO A 180 -2.93 23.08 5.10
C PRO A 180 -1.96 23.57 6.18
N TRP A 181 -0.97 22.75 6.51
CA TRP A 181 -0.02 23.03 7.58
C TRP A 181 0.77 24.31 7.32
N THR A 182 0.77 25.18 8.33
CA THR A 182 1.58 26.39 8.39
C THR A 182 2.12 26.55 9.80
N ASP A 183 3.23 27.29 9.93
CA ASP A 183 3.78 27.65 11.23
C ASP A 183 2.74 28.39 12.11
N ASP A 184 1.90 29.24 11.50
CA ASP A 184 0.81 29.94 12.19
C ASP A 184 -0.26 28.99 12.74
N LEU A 185 -0.64 27.95 11.98
CA LEU A 185 -1.59 26.94 12.44
C LEU A 185 -1.04 26.15 13.63
N ILE A 186 0.26 25.80 13.59
CA ILE A 186 0.94 25.12 14.69
C ILE A 186 0.97 25.99 15.93
N ILE A 187 1.30 27.29 15.78
CA ILE A 187 1.28 28.24 16.89
C ILE A 187 -0.13 28.40 17.47
N LYS A 188 -1.16 28.52 16.62
CA LYS A 188 -2.55 28.70 17.05
C LYS A 188 -3.05 27.54 17.92
N TYR A 189 -2.70 26.30 17.56
CA TYR A 189 -3.19 25.09 18.23
C TYR A 189 -2.12 24.34 19.00
N MET A 190 -1.00 24.99 19.36
CA MET A 190 0.17 24.34 19.96
C MET A 190 -0.15 23.52 21.22
N ASP A 191 -1.08 23.99 22.06
CA ASP A 191 -1.48 23.31 23.30
C ASP A 191 -2.38 22.07 23.07
N ARG A 192 -2.92 21.92 21.85
CA ARG A 192 -3.77 20.79 21.47
C ARG A 192 -3.04 19.79 20.57
N LEU A 193 -2.12 20.28 19.76
CA LEU A 193 -1.36 19.47 18.82
C LEU A 193 -0.42 18.51 19.55
N ASN A 194 -0.29 17.33 18.96
CA ASN A 194 0.58 16.27 19.42
C ASN A 194 1.86 16.28 18.60
N TRP A 195 2.98 16.53 19.27
CA TRP A 195 4.29 16.61 18.62
C TRP A 195 4.80 15.28 18.06
N ALA A 196 4.37 14.12 18.58
CA ALA A 196 4.68 12.83 17.95
C ALA A 196 3.99 12.74 16.58
N GLY A 197 2.68 13.03 16.53
CA GLY A 197 1.92 13.07 15.28
C GLY A 197 2.46 14.10 14.28
N LEU A 198 2.89 15.27 14.75
CA LEU A 198 3.56 16.24 13.89
C LEU A 198 4.93 15.73 13.39
N SER A 199 5.73 15.09 14.24
CA SER A 199 7.07 14.61 13.87
C SER A 199 7.05 13.58 12.74
N MET A 200 5.99 12.75 12.67
CA MET A 200 5.78 11.75 11.62
C MET A 200 5.04 12.28 10.39
N ASN A 201 4.51 13.51 10.43
CA ASN A 201 3.68 14.05 9.37
C ASN A 201 4.53 14.50 8.16
N PRO A 202 4.40 13.88 6.98
CA PRO A 202 5.23 14.20 5.82
C PRO A 202 4.83 15.52 5.14
N ALA A 203 3.68 16.10 5.48
CA ALA A 203 3.14 17.29 4.81
C ALA A 203 3.44 18.61 5.54
N LEU A 204 4.17 18.57 6.66
CA LEU A 204 4.63 19.80 7.32
C LEU A 204 5.61 20.57 6.41
N PRO A 205 5.74 21.90 6.60
CA PRO A 205 6.64 22.73 5.82
C PRO A 205 8.10 22.54 6.27
N TRP A 206 8.64 21.34 6.05
CA TRP A 206 9.97 20.96 6.48
C TRP A 206 11.05 21.85 5.85
N SER A 207 11.82 22.51 6.70
CA SER A 207 13.05 23.22 6.37
C SER A 207 14.03 23.07 7.53
N SER A 208 15.32 23.31 7.31
CA SER A 208 16.31 23.28 8.39
C SER A 208 15.97 24.30 9.48
N GLU A 209 15.45 25.48 9.13
CA GLU A 209 14.99 26.50 10.08
C GLU A 209 13.76 26.04 10.86
N PHE A 210 12.79 25.39 10.19
CA PHE A 210 11.58 24.88 10.84
C PHE A 210 11.90 23.76 11.83
N ILE A 211 12.77 22.81 11.43
CA ILE A 211 13.27 21.75 12.32
C ILE A 211 14.02 22.38 13.51
N GLN A 212 14.91 23.34 13.24
CA GLN A 212 15.70 24.03 14.26
C GLN A 212 14.83 24.82 15.26
N LYS A 213 13.75 25.45 14.79
CA LYS A 213 12.82 26.24 15.62
C LYS A 213 12.18 25.39 16.72
N TYR A 214 11.77 24.17 16.39
CA TYR A 214 11.04 23.26 17.29
C TYR A 214 11.87 22.04 17.71
N LYS A 215 13.21 22.13 17.64
CA LYS A 215 14.12 20.99 17.85
C LYS A 215 13.91 20.19 19.15
N TYR A 216 13.39 20.83 20.21
CA TYR A 216 13.15 20.18 21.50
C TYR A 216 11.72 19.67 21.67
N ASN A 217 10.84 20.01 20.74
CA ASN A 217 9.49 19.49 20.67
C ASN A 217 9.42 18.22 19.81
N TRP A 218 10.25 18.15 18.76
CA TRP A 218 10.28 17.00 17.88
C TRP A 218 10.67 15.71 18.59
N ILE A 219 9.99 14.65 18.19
CA ILE A 219 10.30 13.28 18.55
C ILE A 219 11.22 12.75 17.46
N TRP A 220 12.53 12.76 17.71
CA TRP A 220 13.55 12.49 16.68
C TRP A 220 13.61 11.03 16.24
N GLY A 221 13.36 10.11 17.15
CA GLY A 221 13.23 8.69 16.88
C GLY A 221 12.16 8.09 17.79
N TYR A 222 12.21 6.79 18.04
CA TYR A 222 11.17 6.12 18.82
C TYR A 222 11.03 6.69 20.23
N SER A 223 9.78 6.93 20.62
CA SER A 223 9.40 7.33 21.97
C SER A 223 8.35 6.36 22.51
N SER A 224 8.66 5.70 23.63
CA SER A 224 7.72 4.81 24.31
C SER A 224 6.63 5.56 25.12
N ASP A 225 6.58 6.89 25.04
CA ASP A 225 5.64 7.70 25.82
C ASP A 225 4.21 7.65 25.25
N TRP A 226 4.02 7.04 24.07
CA TRP A 226 2.71 6.81 23.47
C TRP A 226 2.26 5.36 23.62
N VAL A 227 1.11 5.17 24.28
CA VAL A 227 0.59 3.85 24.68
C VAL A 227 -0.16 3.15 23.53
N MET A 228 -0.08 3.59 22.27
CA MET A 228 -0.95 3.04 21.23
C MET A 228 -0.37 2.71 19.85
N THR A 229 0.89 3.00 19.51
CA THR A 229 1.41 2.61 18.17
C THR A 229 2.93 2.53 18.09
N ASP A 230 3.39 1.58 17.27
CA ASP A 230 4.76 1.40 16.79
C ASP A 230 5.12 2.55 15.81
N ASP A 231 5.30 3.78 16.33
CA ASP A 231 5.37 4.99 15.48
C ASP A 231 6.79 5.44 15.12
N ILE A 232 6.92 5.85 13.86
CA ILE A 232 8.12 6.40 13.22
C ILE A 232 8.37 7.85 13.71
N GLY A 233 9.60 8.17 14.07
CA GLY A 233 9.99 9.51 14.51
C GLY A 233 10.34 10.48 13.35
N LEU A 234 10.85 11.66 13.70
CA LEU A 234 11.29 12.67 12.73
C LEU A 234 12.34 12.11 11.75
N CYS A 235 13.26 11.26 12.22
CA CYS A 235 14.30 10.67 11.39
C CYS A 235 13.73 9.74 10.30
N GLY A 236 12.65 9.00 10.58
CA GLY A 236 12.00 8.15 9.59
C GLY A 236 10.91 8.85 8.77
N ASN A 237 10.64 10.14 9.01
CA ASN A 237 9.64 10.91 8.28
C ASN A 237 10.04 11.11 6.81
N SER A 238 9.25 10.55 5.90
CA SER A 238 9.49 10.57 4.45
C SER A 238 9.32 11.94 3.78
N GLY A 239 8.72 12.91 4.48
CA GLY A 239 8.64 14.31 4.02
C GLY A 239 9.93 15.09 4.21
N ILE A 240 10.91 14.55 4.96
CA ILE A 240 12.20 15.20 5.22
C ILE A 240 13.27 14.58 4.34
N HIS A 241 13.89 15.39 3.49
CA HIS A 241 15.04 14.98 2.71
C HIS A 241 16.32 15.13 3.55
N TRP A 242 16.72 14.07 4.24
CA TRP A 242 17.96 14.03 5.02
C TRP A 242 19.18 13.97 4.12
N ASN A 243 19.71 15.15 3.79
CA ASN A 243 21.01 15.29 3.14
C ASN A 243 22.15 15.34 4.17
N GLU A 244 23.37 15.31 3.67
CA GLU A 244 24.59 15.37 4.48
C GLU A 244 24.63 16.57 5.44
N GLU A 245 24.27 17.76 4.96
CA GLU A 245 24.28 18.99 5.75
C GLU A 245 23.30 18.92 6.93
N LEU A 246 22.08 18.43 6.68
CA LEU A 246 21.04 18.31 7.69
C LEU A 246 21.40 17.25 8.74
N ILE A 247 21.96 16.12 8.30
CA ILE A 247 22.46 15.07 9.20
C ILE A 247 23.60 15.61 10.07
N GLU A 248 24.55 16.36 9.50
CA GLU A 248 25.65 16.95 10.27
C GLU A 248 25.17 18.02 11.25
N MET A 249 24.20 18.84 10.85
CA MET A 249 23.59 19.86 11.70
C MET A 249 22.94 19.27 12.95
N PHE A 250 22.37 18.07 12.83
CA PHE A 250 21.61 17.40 13.89
C PHE A 250 22.21 16.05 14.33
N ASP A 251 23.50 15.78 14.10
CA ASP A 251 24.14 14.47 14.34
C ASP A 251 23.89 13.92 15.76
N GLY A 252 23.81 14.80 16.76
CA GLY A 252 23.52 14.43 18.16
C GLY A 252 22.06 14.05 18.47
N PHE A 253 21.15 14.25 17.52
CA PHE A 253 19.73 13.91 17.61
C PHE A 253 19.32 12.76 16.69
N ILE A 254 20.15 12.40 15.70
CA ILE A 254 19.81 11.37 14.72
C ILE A 254 19.66 10.01 15.40
N ASP A 255 18.47 9.44 15.26
CA ASP A 255 18.23 8.03 15.46
C ASP A 255 18.50 7.29 14.15
N TRP A 256 19.60 6.54 14.11
CA TRP A 256 20.06 5.86 12.89
C TRP A 256 19.20 4.64 12.53
N GLY A 257 18.49 4.04 13.49
CA GLY A 257 17.54 2.97 13.22
C GLY A 257 16.34 3.52 12.45
N GLU A 258 15.74 4.57 12.98
CA GLU A 258 14.63 5.30 12.35
C GLU A 258 15.02 5.92 11.01
N LEU A 259 16.20 6.56 10.94
CA LEU A 259 16.68 7.13 9.69
C LEU A 259 16.79 6.05 8.61
N SER A 260 17.26 4.84 8.96
CA SER A 260 17.38 3.70 8.04
C SER A 260 16.03 3.20 7.51
N LEU A 261 14.94 3.45 8.24
CA LEU A 261 13.56 3.15 7.84
C LEU A 261 12.91 4.26 6.99
N ASN A 262 13.57 5.41 6.84
CA ASN A 262 13.03 6.52 6.08
C ASN A 262 12.81 6.13 4.61
N THR A 263 11.57 6.21 4.15
CA THR A 263 11.16 5.87 2.77
C THR A 263 11.09 7.09 1.84
N GLY A 264 11.58 8.25 2.29
CA GLY A 264 11.73 9.44 1.45
C GLY A 264 12.78 9.27 0.36
N ASP A 265 12.70 10.13 -0.66
CA ASP A 265 13.65 10.15 -1.78
C ASP A 265 14.97 10.83 -1.37
N MET A 266 15.76 10.14 -0.54
CA MET A 266 17.06 10.62 -0.02
C MET A 266 18.22 9.65 -0.30
N TRP A 267 17.91 8.36 -0.43
CA TRP A 267 18.93 7.32 -0.50
C TRP A 267 19.66 7.33 -1.83
N ASN A 268 20.97 7.51 -1.74
CA ASN A 268 21.90 7.35 -2.85
C ASN A 268 23.18 6.69 -2.34
N GLU A 269 23.96 6.12 -3.25
CA GLU A 269 25.19 5.40 -2.87
C GLU A 269 26.18 6.26 -2.10
N CYS A 270 26.28 7.57 -2.37
CA CYS A 270 27.21 8.45 -1.66
C CYS A 270 26.83 8.61 -0.19
N LEU A 271 25.54 8.82 0.09
CA LEU A 271 25.03 8.94 1.46
C LEU A 271 25.18 7.61 2.22
N ILE A 272 24.84 6.50 1.56
CA ILE A 272 24.97 5.15 2.13
C ILE A 272 26.44 4.84 2.43
N ASP A 273 27.35 5.10 1.49
CA ASP A 273 28.77 4.83 1.66
C ASP A 273 29.38 5.67 2.79
N LYS A 274 28.95 6.93 2.94
CA LYS A 274 29.44 7.83 3.99
C LYS A 274 29.04 7.35 5.39
N TYR A 275 27.80 6.89 5.55
CA TYR A 275 27.24 6.50 6.85
C TYR A 275 27.09 4.98 7.02
N LEU A 276 27.76 4.19 6.19
CA LEU A 276 27.61 2.73 6.09
C LEU A 276 27.68 2.00 7.43
N CYS A 277 28.56 2.46 8.34
CA CYS A 277 28.75 1.85 9.66
C CYS A 277 27.75 2.32 10.74
N LYS A 278 27.03 3.42 10.49
CA LYS A 278 25.96 3.90 11.36
C LYS A 278 24.59 3.38 10.93
N LEU A 279 24.42 3.08 9.64
CA LEU A 279 23.18 2.57 9.10
C LEU A 279 22.87 1.18 9.61
N HIS A 280 21.59 0.98 9.92
CA HIS A 280 21.10 -0.28 10.42
C HIS A 280 20.46 -1.07 9.29
N TRP A 281 21.15 -2.11 8.84
CA TRP A 281 20.70 -2.98 7.76
C TRP A 281 19.69 -4.02 8.21
N GLU A 282 19.57 -4.24 9.52
CA GLU A 282 18.64 -5.18 10.14
C GLU A 282 17.78 -4.47 11.18
N GLU A 283 16.68 -5.10 11.58
CA GLU A 283 15.80 -4.63 12.65
C GLU A 283 16.55 -4.40 13.96
N CYS A 284 16.41 -3.18 14.49
CA CYS A 284 17.18 -2.69 15.63
C CYS A 284 16.37 -2.66 16.93
N TRP A 285 15.06 -2.85 16.83
CA TRP A 285 14.11 -2.69 17.93
C TRP A 285 14.15 -3.89 18.87
N CYS A 286 14.06 -3.61 20.17
CA CYS A 286 13.91 -4.64 21.20
C CYS A 286 12.72 -4.30 22.11
N PRO A 287 11.61 -5.07 22.09
CA PRO A 287 11.39 -6.27 21.26
C PRO A 287 11.31 -5.93 19.75
N PRO A 288 11.57 -6.89 18.84
CA PRO A 288 11.33 -6.71 17.42
C PRO A 288 9.86 -6.37 17.17
N LEU A 289 9.61 -5.28 16.45
CA LEU A 289 8.29 -4.77 16.07
C LEU A 289 7.91 -5.19 14.64
N GLY A 290 8.79 -5.87 13.91
CA GLY A 290 8.60 -6.24 12.51
C GLY A 290 8.75 -5.07 11.54
N MET A 291 9.32 -3.95 11.98
CA MET A 291 9.55 -2.78 11.12
C MET A 291 10.67 -2.98 10.10
N GLY A 292 11.55 -3.94 10.35
CA GLY A 292 12.78 -4.14 9.58
C GLY A 292 13.83 -3.05 9.83
N GLY A 293 14.72 -2.90 8.88
CA GLY A 293 15.82 -1.96 8.76
C GLY A 293 16.08 -1.68 7.28
N LEU A 294 17.26 -1.12 6.98
CA LEU A 294 17.57 -0.57 5.65
C LEU A 294 17.44 -1.62 4.53
N SER A 295 17.71 -2.90 4.81
CA SER A 295 17.62 -3.96 3.79
C SER A 295 16.21 -4.13 3.22
N SER A 296 15.18 -3.83 4.02
CA SER A 296 13.77 -3.93 3.59
C SER A 296 13.23 -2.62 3.00
N ASN A 297 14.03 -1.56 2.96
CA ASN A 297 13.58 -0.24 2.57
C ASN A 297 13.35 -0.15 1.05
N PRO A 298 12.11 0.12 0.58
CA PRO A 298 11.78 0.17 -0.85
C PRO A 298 12.42 1.37 -1.56
N SER A 299 12.84 2.41 -0.82
CA SER A 299 13.38 3.66 -1.39
C SER A 299 14.90 3.62 -1.60
N LEU A 300 15.56 2.51 -1.31
CA LEU A 300 16.93 2.30 -1.75
C LEU A 300 17.03 2.30 -3.29
N PRO A 301 18.17 2.68 -3.88
CA PRO A 301 18.39 2.66 -5.32
C PRO A 301 18.60 1.23 -5.84
N TRP A 302 17.58 0.39 -5.69
CA TRP A 302 17.59 -1.03 -6.03
C TRP A 302 17.95 -1.24 -7.51
N SER A 303 19.05 -1.97 -7.71
CA SER A 303 19.52 -2.44 -9.00
C SER A 303 20.34 -3.70 -8.79
N LEU A 304 20.62 -4.45 -9.87
CA LEU A 304 21.51 -5.61 -9.76
C LEU A 304 22.90 -5.20 -9.25
N ASP A 305 23.43 -4.08 -9.74
CA ASP A 305 24.73 -3.54 -9.32
C ASP A 305 24.71 -3.09 -7.84
N PHE A 306 23.62 -2.48 -7.38
CA PHE A 306 23.43 -2.12 -5.98
C PHE A 306 23.42 -3.36 -5.08
N VAL A 307 22.65 -4.37 -5.47
CA VAL A 307 22.57 -5.65 -4.75
C VAL A 307 23.97 -6.28 -4.67
N ASP A 308 24.70 -6.33 -5.78
CA ASP A 308 26.05 -6.89 -5.81
C ASP A 308 27.04 -6.10 -4.93
N LYS A 309 26.96 -4.76 -4.93
CA LYS A 309 27.81 -3.89 -4.10
C LYS A 309 27.54 -4.04 -2.60
N TYR A 310 26.28 -4.03 -2.19
CA TYR A 310 25.88 -4.04 -0.78
C TYR A 310 25.50 -5.43 -0.25
N LYS A 311 25.67 -6.49 -1.06
CA LYS A 311 25.43 -7.91 -0.68
C LYS A 311 25.97 -8.30 0.71
N PRO A 312 27.16 -7.85 1.16
CA PRO A 312 27.67 -8.22 2.49
C PRO A 312 26.87 -7.64 3.67
N TYR A 313 26.09 -6.59 3.44
CA TYR A 313 25.31 -5.90 4.48
C TYR A 313 23.82 -6.23 4.43
N LEU A 314 23.30 -6.62 3.25
CA LEU A 314 21.89 -6.91 3.06
C LEU A 314 21.41 -8.12 3.87
N ASN A 315 20.36 -7.93 4.65
CA ASN A 315 19.65 -8.99 5.35
C ASN A 315 18.50 -9.54 4.49
N ILE A 316 18.77 -10.69 3.87
CA ILE A 316 17.85 -11.40 2.97
C ILE A 316 16.60 -11.87 3.71
N LYS A 317 16.75 -12.32 4.96
CA LYS A 317 15.63 -12.81 5.76
C LYS A 317 14.61 -11.70 5.95
N GLU A 318 15.09 -10.50 6.24
CA GLU A 318 14.26 -9.34 6.49
C GLU A 318 13.58 -8.79 5.24
N ILE A 319 14.30 -8.75 4.12
CA ILE A 319 13.74 -8.46 2.78
C ILE A 319 12.50 -9.33 2.50
N CYS A 320 12.48 -10.56 3.01
CA CYS A 320 11.45 -11.55 2.70
C CYS A 320 10.35 -11.66 3.77
N SER A 321 10.61 -11.17 4.98
CA SER A 321 9.63 -11.19 6.07
C SER A 321 8.67 -10.01 6.02
N ASN A 322 8.93 -9.00 5.19
CA ASN A 322 8.06 -7.82 5.06
C ASN A 322 6.80 -8.06 4.20
N MET A 323 6.38 -9.33 4.04
CA MET A 323 5.10 -9.72 3.45
C MET A 323 4.42 -10.82 4.27
N SER A 324 3.10 -10.78 4.27
CA SER A 324 2.11 -11.61 4.95
C SER A 324 2.24 -13.13 4.74
N PHE A 325 3.32 -13.79 5.20
CA PHE A 325 3.42 -15.25 5.29
C PHE A 325 4.39 -15.69 6.42
N PRO A 326 4.04 -16.72 7.22
CA PRO A 326 4.90 -17.18 8.31
C PRO A 326 5.99 -18.11 7.78
N TRP A 327 7.10 -17.55 7.29
CA TRP A 327 8.31 -18.32 7.01
C TRP A 327 8.80 -18.99 8.29
N ARG A 328 9.08 -20.31 8.22
CA ARG A 328 9.69 -21.05 9.32
C ARG A 328 11.20 -20.94 9.20
N GLU A 329 11.91 -21.03 10.33
CA GLU A 329 13.39 -20.99 10.35
C GLU A 329 14.02 -22.05 9.42
N GLU A 330 13.30 -23.13 9.15
CA GLU A 330 13.64 -24.22 8.24
C GLU A 330 13.69 -23.79 6.77
N ASP A 331 12.89 -22.79 6.37
CA ASP A 331 12.87 -22.24 5.00
C ASP A 331 14.17 -21.48 4.67
N PHE A 332 14.89 -21.06 5.72
CA PHE A 332 16.19 -20.38 5.63
C PHE A 332 17.36 -21.33 5.81
N ARG A 333 17.17 -22.66 5.74
CA ARG A 333 18.26 -23.65 5.87
C ARG A 333 18.52 -24.41 4.57
N ASN A 334 19.79 -24.60 4.22
CA ASN A 334 20.15 -25.43 3.07
C ASN A 334 19.93 -26.92 3.40
N ASN A 335 20.08 -27.80 2.40
CA ASN A 335 19.90 -29.26 2.57
C ASN A 335 20.80 -29.89 3.66
N ASN A 336 21.78 -29.15 4.19
CA ASN A 336 22.69 -29.57 5.24
C ASN A 336 22.38 -28.92 6.61
N GLY A 337 21.27 -28.20 6.74
CA GLY A 337 20.82 -27.59 8.00
C GLY A 337 21.56 -26.31 8.42
N GLY A 338 22.45 -25.77 7.59
CA GLY A 338 23.05 -24.46 7.81
C GLY A 338 22.13 -23.35 7.33
N ILE A 339 22.17 -22.17 7.98
CA ILE A 339 21.49 -20.96 7.46
C ILE A 339 21.97 -20.74 6.02
N ILE A 340 21.05 -20.49 5.10
CA ILE A 340 21.31 -20.37 3.66
C ILE A 340 22.22 -19.16 3.43
N ASN A 341 23.52 -19.43 3.46
CA ASN A 341 24.60 -18.63 2.87
C ASN A 341 25.12 -19.31 1.59
N ASP A 342 24.36 -20.24 0.98
CA ASP A 342 24.61 -20.70 -0.40
C ASP A 342 23.85 -19.75 -1.34
N CYS A 343 24.54 -18.66 -1.68
CA CYS A 343 24.03 -17.29 -1.77
C CYS A 343 23.40 -16.85 -3.10
N ASP A 344 23.18 -17.71 -4.09
CA ASP A 344 22.74 -17.20 -5.40
C ASP A 344 21.30 -17.58 -5.72
N LYS A 345 20.95 -18.86 -5.88
CA LYS A 345 19.59 -19.21 -6.35
C LYS A 345 18.49 -18.90 -5.34
N SER A 346 18.65 -19.29 -4.08
CA SER A 346 17.66 -19.03 -3.03
C SER A 346 17.61 -17.55 -2.64
N TYR A 347 18.76 -16.87 -2.67
CA TYR A 347 18.90 -15.43 -2.45
C TYR A 347 18.06 -14.62 -3.45
N TRP A 348 18.20 -14.96 -4.73
CA TRP A 348 17.45 -14.35 -5.80
C TRP A 348 15.97 -14.74 -5.80
N LYS A 349 15.63 -15.98 -5.45
CA LYS A 349 14.23 -16.40 -5.22
C LYS A 349 13.53 -15.43 -4.26
N LEU A 350 14.21 -15.12 -3.18
CA LEU A 350 13.75 -14.31 -2.07
C LEU A 350 13.70 -12.81 -2.42
N LEU A 351 14.75 -12.27 -3.03
CA LEU A 351 14.78 -10.88 -3.52
C LEU A 351 13.73 -10.56 -4.58
N SER A 352 13.34 -11.55 -5.39
CA SER A 352 12.33 -11.38 -6.44
C SER A 352 10.96 -10.95 -5.92
N MET A 353 10.72 -11.06 -4.61
CA MET A 353 9.49 -10.62 -3.95
C MET A 353 9.55 -9.16 -3.51
N ASN A 354 10.71 -8.51 -3.54
CA ASN A 354 10.84 -7.10 -3.19
C ASN A 354 10.20 -6.21 -4.27
N GLU A 355 9.20 -5.41 -3.88
CA GLU A 355 8.50 -4.48 -4.79
C GLU A 355 9.42 -3.44 -5.43
N GLY A 356 10.50 -3.04 -4.75
CA GLY A 356 11.46 -2.04 -5.22
C GLY A 356 12.47 -2.56 -6.24
N LEU A 357 12.60 -3.89 -6.40
CA LEU A 357 13.57 -4.47 -7.34
C LEU A 357 13.05 -4.36 -8.79
N PRO A 358 13.86 -3.92 -9.77
CA PRO A 358 13.43 -3.79 -11.16
C PRO A 358 13.15 -5.14 -11.82
N TRP A 359 12.01 -5.25 -12.52
CA TRP A 359 11.55 -6.47 -13.19
C TRP A 359 11.97 -6.52 -14.66
N SER A 360 12.43 -7.69 -15.13
CA SER A 360 12.65 -7.96 -16.57
C SER A 360 12.49 -9.44 -16.92
N VAL A 361 12.21 -9.76 -18.19
CA VAL A 361 12.21 -11.15 -18.70
C VAL A 361 13.55 -11.85 -18.45
N GLY A 362 14.66 -11.10 -18.47
CA GLY A 362 15.98 -11.61 -18.10
C GLY A 362 16.07 -12.01 -16.63
N VAL A 363 15.56 -11.17 -15.72
CA VAL A 363 15.48 -11.49 -14.28
C VAL A 363 14.61 -12.74 -14.04
N LEU A 364 13.48 -12.87 -14.76
CA LEU A 364 12.57 -14.03 -14.69
C LEU A 364 13.18 -15.34 -15.22
N TYR A 365 14.05 -15.28 -16.24
CA TYR A 365 14.51 -16.46 -17.00
C TYR A 365 15.94 -16.91 -16.67
N ASP A 366 16.83 -16.02 -16.25
CA ASP A 366 18.27 -16.28 -16.20
C ASP A 366 18.73 -17.10 -14.97
N ASN A 367 17.84 -17.90 -14.37
CA ASN A 367 18.05 -18.65 -13.11
C ASN A 367 18.53 -17.76 -11.93
N ARG A 368 18.43 -16.44 -12.09
CA ARG A 368 18.77 -15.39 -11.12
C ARG A 368 17.53 -14.82 -10.44
N CYS A 369 16.38 -15.47 -10.55
CA CYS A 369 15.19 -15.36 -9.69
C CYS A 369 14.36 -16.63 -9.92
N TRP A 370 13.84 -17.23 -8.86
CA TRP A 370 12.86 -18.33 -8.93
C TRP A 370 11.62 -17.89 -8.17
N PHE A 371 10.43 -18.20 -8.67
CA PHE A 371 9.20 -17.66 -8.13
C PHE A 371 8.39 -18.73 -7.42
N ASP A 372 7.83 -18.35 -6.28
CA ASP A 372 6.75 -19.10 -5.65
C ASP A 372 5.43 -18.38 -5.94
N TRP A 373 4.79 -18.78 -7.04
CA TRP A 373 3.62 -18.10 -7.59
C TRP A 373 2.36 -18.21 -6.73
N ASN A 374 2.34 -19.15 -5.77
CA ASN A 374 1.26 -19.24 -4.79
C ASN A 374 1.34 -18.11 -3.76
N LEU A 375 2.54 -17.58 -3.49
CA LEU A 375 2.77 -16.50 -2.52
C LEU A 375 2.41 -15.11 -3.08
N MET A 376 2.44 -14.95 -4.40
CA MET A 376 2.12 -13.68 -5.05
C MET A 376 0.66 -13.28 -4.95
N LYS A 377 -0.28 -14.21 -4.71
CA LYS A 377 -1.75 -13.98 -4.65
C LYS A 377 -2.17 -12.79 -3.77
N GLY A 378 -1.36 -12.43 -2.78
CA GLY A 378 -1.62 -11.28 -1.90
C GLY A 378 -1.04 -9.93 -2.34
N ASN A 379 -0.11 -9.88 -3.31
CA ASN A 379 0.63 -8.66 -3.66
C ASN A 379 0.27 -8.12 -5.07
N VAL A 380 -0.72 -7.21 -5.10
CA VAL A 380 -1.25 -6.58 -6.31
C VAL A 380 -0.20 -5.78 -7.10
N LYS A 381 0.75 -5.11 -6.43
CA LYS A 381 1.78 -4.30 -7.12
C LYS A 381 2.78 -5.18 -7.88
N VAL A 382 3.14 -6.31 -7.29
CA VAL A 382 4.00 -7.28 -7.98
C VAL A 382 3.26 -7.92 -9.16
N TYR A 383 1.95 -8.17 -9.04
CA TYR A 383 1.11 -8.57 -10.17
C TYR A 383 1.13 -7.54 -11.31
N ASP A 384 0.95 -6.26 -11.02
CA ASP A 384 0.95 -5.19 -12.01
C ASP A 384 2.31 -5.04 -12.72
N ASN A 385 3.41 -5.09 -11.95
CA ASN A 385 4.76 -5.07 -12.49
C ASN A 385 5.03 -6.28 -13.39
N CYS A 386 4.61 -7.48 -12.98
CA CYS A 386 4.70 -8.69 -13.79
C CYS A 386 3.91 -8.56 -15.10
N LEU A 387 2.69 -8.02 -15.04
CA LEU A 387 1.83 -7.83 -16.22
C LEU A 387 2.41 -6.82 -17.22
N SER A 388 3.09 -5.77 -16.74
CA SER A 388 3.77 -4.80 -17.59
C SER A 388 4.88 -5.43 -18.45
N VAL A 389 5.51 -6.49 -17.92
CA VAL A 389 6.61 -7.21 -18.58
C VAL A 389 6.08 -8.26 -19.58
N LEU A 390 4.89 -8.82 -19.37
CA LEU A 390 4.38 -9.97 -20.12
C LEU A 390 3.43 -9.65 -21.29
N GLU A 391 3.21 -8.37 -21.62
CA GLU A 391 2.39 -7.86 -22.74
C GLU A 391 0.95 -8.45 -22.80
N LYS A 392 -0.05 -7.67 -22.38
CA LYS A 392 -1.47 -8.08 -22.27
C LYS A 392 -2.04 -8.76 -23.54
N GLU A 393 -1.65 -8.32 -24.73
CA GLU A 393 -2.15 -8.87 -26.01
C GLU A 393 -1.69 -10.30 -26.27
N LYS A 394 -0.48 -10.67 -25.82
CA LYS A 394 0.05 -12.04 -25.94
C LYS A 394 -0.66 -13.01 -25.00
N MET A 395 -1.24 -12.51 -23.91
CA MET A 395 -1.94 -13.34 -22.92
C MET A 395 -3.33 -13.77 -23.37
N LYS A 396 -4.05 -12.99 -24.20
CA LYS A 396 -5.36 -13.41 -24.76
C LYS A 396 -5.20 -14.63 -25.67
N PHE A 397 -4.13 -14.67 -26.47
CA PHE A 397 -3.77 -15.85 -27.28
C PHE A 397 -3.64 -17.13 -26.42
N LEU A 398 -3.19 -17.01 -25.17
CA LEU A 398 -3.05 -18.16 -24.27
C LEU A 398 -4.40 -18.71 -23.76
N LEU A 399 -5.46 -17.91 -23.76
CA LEU A 399 -6.82 -18.39 -23.50
C LEU A 399 -7.37 -19.21 -24.69
N GLU A 400 -6.89 -18.95 -25.90
CA GLU A 400 -7.25 -19.70 -27.12
C GLU A 400 -6.48 -21.03 -27.27
N LEU A 401 -5.41 -21.23 -26.49
CA LEU A 401 -4.64 -22.49 -26.45
C LEU A 401 -5.31 -23.58 -25.61
N VAL A 402 -6.45 -23.27 -24.98
CA VAL A 402 -7.26 -24.16 -24.13
C VAL A 402 -8.36 -24.78 -24.98
#